data_AF-A0A6A1VJH6-F1
#
_entry.id   AF-A0A6A1VJH6-F1
#
_cell.length_a   1.000
_cell.length_b   1.000
_cell.length_c   1.000
_cell.angle_alpha   90.00
_cell.angle_beta   90.00
_cell.angle_gamma   90.00
#
_symmetry.space_group_name_H-M   'P 1'
#
loop_
_entity.id
_entity.type
_entity.pdbx_description
1 polymer ?
#
loop_
_entity_poly.entity_id
_entity_poly.type
_entity_poly.pdbx_seq_one_letter_code
_entity_poly.pdbx_strand_id
1 'polypeptide(L)'
;MPLFLTEEEFARCANDAVAVAEKADAFITELNKEVETLRAQADASAITAEQTCSFLEQKYLSLSTEFSKLESQNSQLQSSLDQHLSDLAQVQAQKHQLHLQTIGKDGEIERLTAEVSELHKSKRQLIELVEQKDLEISEKNAATKSYLDKIVNLSETAAEREARLSGIEAELSRAQAACSRLSQEKELIERHNVWLNDELTAKVDTHIKLRRQYNDLEADMSAKHADVERQFNESSGSLQWNKERVRELEAKLTSLQEELHSSKDAAAANEEQLSAELSTISKLSNKKYWFFALANRNKNAALHVDYGRLWWISHVVSRETKNSTIFSFMGKDDQFKVHVALGSPGISDEVNRLVELYKESSEEWSRKAGELEGVIKALETHLDQVEKDHNERLEKEVSARSQFEKRCSNKAGRYVAIAEFGGGRRKGVVMIPEGKGGQVGRIWPLCFRRWCLTLVSSKVEEGAILAPEFE
;
A
#
# COMPACT_ATOMS: atom_id res chain seq x y z
N MET A 1 142.88 -46.44 -122.82
CA MET A 1 144.23 -45.85 -122.58
C MET A 1 144.16 -44.38 -122.19
N PRO A 2 143.61 -43.43 -122.98
CA PRO A 2 143.66 -41.99 -122.64
C PRO A 2 142.85 -41.58 -121.38
N LEU A 3 142.14 -42.52 -120.75
CA LEU A 3 141.37 -42.31 -119.53
C LEU A 3 142.22 -42.32 -118.26
N PHE A 4 143.35 -43.06 -118.24
CA PHE A 4 144.18 -43.28 -117.06
C PHE A 4 145.68 -43.06 -117.30
N LEU A 5 146.06 -42.82 -118.55
CA LEU A 5 147.42 -42.53 -118.99
C LEU A 5 147.32 -41.50 -120.12
N THR A 6 147.98 -40.36 -119.97
CA THR A 6 148.20 -39.46 -121.11
C THR A 6 149.17 -40.11 -122.10
N GLU A 7 149.11 -39.73 -123.38
CA GLU A 7 149.91 -40.37 -124.43
C GLU A 7 151.43 -40.29 -124.14
N GLU A 8 151.89 -39.20 -123.52
CA GLU A 8 153.28 -39.03 -123.09
C GLU A 8 153.72 -39.97 -121.96
N GLU A 9 152.81 -40.30 -121.05
CA GLU A 9 153.10 -41.24 -119.95
C GLU A 9 153.06 -42.68 -120.46
N PHE A 10 152.11 -42.99 -121.36
CA PHE A 10 152.07 -44.30 -122.01
C PHE A 10 153.34 -44.55 -122.83
N ALA A 11 153.81 -43.57 -123.61
CA ALA A 11 155.05 -43.69 -124.38
C ALA A 11 156.30 -43.98 -123.53
N ARG A 12 156.36 -43.43 -122.30
CA ARG A 12 157.48 -43.69 -121.35
C ARG A 12 157.40 -45.07 -120.69
N CYS A 13 156.19 -45.60 -120.47
CA CYS A 13 155.97 -46.88 -119.81
C CYS A 13 155.64 -48.04 -120.78
N ALA A 14 155.63 -47.81 -122.10
CA ALA A 14 155.18 -48.79 -123.11
C ALA A 14 155.93 -50.14 -123.10
N ASN A 15 157.16 -50.17 -122.59
CA ASN A 15 157.98 -51.38 -122.47
C ASN A 15 157.85 -52.06 -121.09
N ASP A 16 157.16 -51.44 -120.14
CA ASP A 16 156.90 -51.94 -118.80
C ASP A 16 155.39 -52.13 -118.61
N ALA A 17 154.93 -53.32 -118.98
CA ALA A 17 153.52 -53.71 -118.87
C ALA A 17 153.02 -53.71 -117.41
N VAL A 18 153.91 -53.83 -116.42
CA VAL A 18 153.55 -53.81 -115.00
C VAL A 18 153.20 -52.38 -114.59
N ALA A 19 154.05 -51.40 -114.91
CA ALA A 19 153.76 -49.98 -114.62
C ALA A 19 152.50 -49.45 -115.33
N VAL A 20 152.19 -49.96 -116.53
CA VAL A 20 150.93 -49.64 -117.25
C VAL A 20 149.72 -50.29 -116.58
N ALA A 21 149.84 -51.53 -116.11
CA ALA A 21 148.80 -52.23 -115.36
C ALA A 21 148.55 -51.57 -113.99
N GLU A 22 149.60 -51.25 -113.23
CA GLU A 22 149.50 -50.55 -111.94
C GLU A 22 148.78 -49.20 -112.07
N LYS A 23 149.01 -48.44 -113.14
CA LYS A 23 148.26 -47.19 -113.39
C LYS A 23 146.81 -47.44 -113.82
N ALA A 24 146.54 -48.50 -114.58
CA ALA A 24 145.17 -48.91 -114.90
C ALA A 24 144.41 -49.32 -113.63
N ASP A 25 145.03 -50.15 -112.78
CA ASP A 25 144.47 -50.60 -111.51
C ASP A 25 144.33 -49.46 -110.50
N ALA A 26 145.28 -48.52 -110.43
CA ALA A 26 145.16 -47.31 -109.62
C ALA A 26 143.96 -46.45 -110.06
N PHE A 27 143.76 -46.26 -111.37
CA PHE A 27 142.60 -45.52 -111.89
C PHE A 27 141.28 -46.27 -111.69
N ILE A 28 141.26 -47.59 -111.93
CA ILE A 28 140.06 -48.43 -111.72
C ILE A 28 139.70 -48.48 -110.24
N THR A 29 140.68 -48.59 -109.34
CA THR A 29 140.43 -48.54 -107.89
C THR A 29 139.99 -47.17 -107.42
N GLU A 30 140.50 -46.07 -107.99
CA GLU A 30 140.00 -44.72 -107.67
C GLU A 30 138.59 -44.49 -108.20
N LEU A 31 138.30 -44.87 -109.45
CA LEU A 31 136.95 -44.77 -110.02
C LEU A 31 135.94 -45.64 -109.25
N ASN A 32 136.35 -46.82 -108.78
CA ASN A 32 135.53 -47.66 -107.91
C ASN A 32 135.30 -47.01 -106.53
N LYS A 33 136.29 -46.30 -105.95
CA LYS A 33 136.06 -45.50 -104.74
C LYS A 33 135.10 -44.34 -105.01
N GLU A 34 135.23 -43.62 -106.13
CA GLU A 34 134.29 -42.57 -106.52
C GLU A 34 132.87 -43.13 -106.67
N VAL A 35 132.70 -44.27 -107.34
CA VAL A 35 131.39 -44.94 -107.48
C VAL A 35 130.82 -45.37 -106.13
N GLU A 36 131.62 -45.97 -105.23
CA GLU A 36 131.15 -46.37 -103.91
C GLU A 36 130.88 -45.16 -102.98
N THR A 37 131.62 -44.05 -103.10
CA THR A 37 131.32 -42.82 -102.36
C THR A 37 130.06 -42.13 -102.87
N LEU A 38 129.86 -42.06 -104.19
CA LEU A 38 128.62 -41.54 -104.80
C LEU A 38 127.42 -42.43 -104.47
N ARG A 39 127.59 -43.75 -104.45
CA ARG A 39 126.57 -44.70 -104.00
C ARG A 39 126.23 -44.47 -102.53
N ALA A 40 127.22 -44.43 -101.64
CA ALA A 40 127.01 -44.13 -100.23
C ALA A 40 126.36 -42.75 -100.00
N GLN A 41 126.70 -41.74 -100.80
CA GLN A 41 126.07 -40.42 -100.74
C GLN A 41 124.62 -40.44 -101.25
N ALA A 42 124.33 -41.19 -102.32
CA ALA A 42 122.97 -41.39 -102.83
C ALA A 42 122.10 -42.17 -101.82
N ASP A 43 122.64 -43.25 -101.25
CA ASP A 43 121.98 -44.05 -100.20
C ASP A 43 121.72 -43.21 -98.95
N ALA A 44 122.71 -42.42 -98.48
CA ALA A 44 122.53 -41.49 -97.36
C ALA A 44 121.49 -40.40 -97.67
N SER A 45 121.43 -39.91 -98.92
CA SER A 45 120.42 -38.93 -99.36
C SER A 45 119.02 -39.55 -99.41
N ALA A 46 118.90 -40.80 -99.88
CA ALA A 46 117.66 -41.55 -99.91
C ALA A 46 117.15 -41.84 -98.48
N ILE A 47 118.02 -42.31 -97.59
CA ILE A 47 117.71 -42.51 -96.17
C ILE A 47 117.25 -41.20 -95.53
N THR A 48 117.90 -40.08 -95.82
CA THR A 48 117.49 -38.75 -95.30
C THR A 48 116.13 -38.33 -95.85
N ALA A 49 115.84 -38.61 -97.13
CA ALA A 49 114.53 -38.36 -97.74
C ALA A 49 113.42 -39.23 -97.10
N GLU A 50 113.67 -40.53 -96.88
CA GLU A 50 112.72 -41.43 -96.22
C GLU A 50 112.45 -41.02 -94.77
N GLN A 51 113.50 -40.68 -94.00
CA GLN A 51 113.37 -40.19 -92.63
C GLN A 51 112.56 -38.88 -92.56
N THR A 52 112.80 -37.94 -93.47
CA THR A 52 112.06 -36.68 -93.51
C THR A 52 110.61 -36.87 -93.97
N CYS A 53 110.34 -37.76 -94.94
CA CYS A 53 108.97 -38.14 -95.31
C CYS A 53 108.23 -38.79 -94.13
N SER A 54 108.83 -39.78 -93.46
CA SER A 54 108.23 -40.45 -92.30
C SER A 54 107.92 -39.47 -91.15
N PHE A 55 108.81 -38.50 -90.89
CA PHE A 55 108.57 -37.43 -89.91
C PHE A 55 107.42 -36.49 -90.30
N LEU A 56 107.31 -36.13 -91.59
CA LEU A 56 106.22 -35.31 -92.11
C LEU A 56 104.87 -36.05 -92.07
N GLU A 57 104.85 -37.34 -92.40
CA GLU A 57 103.67 -38.20 -92.27
C GLU A 57 103.20 -38.30 -90.82
N GLN A 58 104.10 -38.56 -89.86
CA GLN A 58 103.77 -38.57 -88.44
C GLN A 58 103.18 -37.23 -87.97
N LYS A 59 103.77 -36.11 -88.40
CA LYS A 59 103.21 -34.77 -88.11
C LYS A 59 101.84 -34.54 -88.73
N TYR A 60 101.64 -34.94 -89.97
CA TYR A 60 100.36 -34.82 -90.66
C TYR A 60 99.27 -35.65 -89.98
N LEU A 61 99.58 -36.90 -89.62
CA LEU A 61 98.68 -37.77 -88.88
C LEU A 61 98.32 -37.17 -87.51
N SER A 62 99.32 -36.70 -86.75
CA SER A 62 99.10 -36.03 -85.46
C SER A 62 98.15 -34.82 -85.62
N LEU A 63 98.47 -33.91 -86.54
CA LEU A 63 97.67 -32.70 -86.78
C LEU A 63 96.25 -33.03 -87.26
N SER A 64 96.07 -34.06 -88.09
CA SER A 64 94.76 -34.55 -88.56
C SER A 64 93.92 -35.11 -87.41
N THR A 65 94.53 -35.83 -86.46
CA THR A 65 93.82 -36.30 -85.24
C THR A 65 93.43 -35.15 -84.31
N GLU A 66 94.28 -34.14 -84.15
CA GLU A 66 93.94 -32.94 -83.39
C GLU A 66 92.83 -32.12 -84.06
N PHE A 67 92.87 -31.96 -85.39
CA PHE A 67 91.82 -31.30 -86.15
C PHE A 67 90.47 -32.03 -86.00
N SER A 68 90.44 -33.35 -86.18
CA SER A 68 89.24 -34.17 -86.00
C SER A 68 88.66 -34.05 -84.58
N LYS A 69 89.55 -33.98 -83.57
CA LYS A 69 89.16 -33.75 -82.17
C LYS A 69 88.55 -32.36 -81.99
N LEU A 70 89.17 -31.30 -82.50
CA LEU A 70 88.66 -29.92 -82.43
C LEU A 70 87.32 -29.77 -83.16
N GLU A 71 87.16 -30.40 -84.32
CA GLU A 71 85.90 -30.44 -85.07
C GLU A 71 84.79 -31.11 -84.25
N SER A 72 85.07 -32.27 -83.65
CA SER A 72 84.10 -32.95 -82.77
C SER A 72 83.72 -32.13 -81.54
N GLN A 73 84.68 -31.41 -80.94
CA GLN A 73 84.46 -30.50 -79.81
C GLN A 73 83.62 -29.29 -80.23
N ASN A 74 83.88 -28.72 -81.40
CA ASN A 74 83.11 -27.60 -81.93
C ASN A 74 81.65 -28.01 -82.22
N SER A 75 81.43 -29.19 -82.80
CA SER A 75 80.07 -29.74 -82.98
C SER A 75 79.35 -29.99 -81.65
N GLN A 76 80.04 -30.51 -80.64
CA GLN A 76 79.48 -30.67 -79.29
C GLN A 76 79.11 -29.32 -78.66
N LEU A 77 80.02 -28.33 -78.72
CA LEU A 77 79.76 -26.98 -78.22
C LEU A 77 78.60 -26.29 -78.95
N GLN A 78 78.49 -26.45 -80.27
CA GLN A 78 77.37 -25.91 -81.05
C GLN A 78 76.04 -26.54 -80.62
N SER A 79 75.96 -27.87 -80.51
CA SER A 79 74.73 -28.55 -80.05
C SER A 79 74.34 -28.17 -78.61
N SER A 80 75.32 -27.94 -77.73
CA SER A 80 75.10 -27.46 -76.36
C SER A 80 74.58 -26.01 -76.34
N LEU A 81 75.14 -25.14 -77.20
CA LEU A 81 74.69 -23.77 -77.38
C LEU A 81 73.25 -23.72 -77.90
N ASP A 82 72.92 -24.51 -78.91
CA ASP A 82 71.57 -24.58 -79.50
C ASP A 82 70.53 -25.07 -78.47
N GLN A 83 70.89 -26.06 -77.64
CA GLN A 83 70.05 -26.50 -76.51
C GLN A 83 69.84 -25.37 -75.49
N HIS A 84 70.90 -24.69 -75.06
CA HIS A 84 70.78 -23.59 -74.10
C HIS A 84 69.98 -22.39 -74.64
N LEU A 85 70.05 -22.11 -75.94
CA LEU A 85 69.21 -21.11 -76.60
C LEU A 85 67.73 -21.51 -76.59
N SER A 86 67.42 -22.78 -76.85
CA SER A 86 66.06 -23.34 -76.75
C SER A 86 65.51 -23.25 -75.32
N ASP A 87 66.30 -23.67 -74.33
CA ASP A 87 65.92 -23.62 -72.91
C ASP A 87 65.64 -22.17 -72.46
N LEU A 88 66.49 -21.21 -72.87
CA LEU A 88 66.33 -19.79 -72.55
C LEU A 88 65.05 -19.21 -73.18
N ALA A 89 64.76 -19.56 -74.44
CA ALA A 89 63.52 -19.16 -75.11
C ALA A 89 62.28 -19.73 -74.40
N GLN A 90 62.32 -21.00 -73.96
CA GLN A 90 61.23 -21.63 -73.22
C GLN A 90 61.00 -20.95 -71.86
N VAL A 91 62.06 -20.71 -71.08
CA VAL A 91 61.99 -20.01 -69.79
C VAL A 91 61.47 -18.58 -69.96
N GLN A 92 61.89 -17.88 -71.02
CA GLN A 92 61.39 -16.54 -71.32
C GLN A 92 59.89 -16.55 -71.67
N ALA A 93 59.41 -17.51 -72.47
CA ALA A 93 57.99 -17.69 -72.76
C ALA A 93 57.16 -17.98 -71.49
N GLN A 94 57.64 -18.89 -70.64
CA GLN A 94 57.00 -19.21 -69.35
C GLN A 94 56.95 -17.99 -68.41
N LYS A 95 58.03 -17.21 -68.34
CA LYS A 95 58.08 -15.96 -67.57
C LYS A 95 57.00 -14.96 -68.05
N HIS A 96 56.86 -14.78 -69.36
CA HIS A 96 55.82 -13.89 -69.91
C HIS A 96 54.41 -14.42 -69.63
N GLN A 97 54.17 -15.74 -69.72
CA GLN A 97 52.89 -16.36 -69.39
C GLN A 97 52.53 -16.15 -67.91
N LEU A 98 53.46 -16.40 -66.99
CA LEU A 98 53.25 -16.18 -65.55
C LEU A 98 52.99 -14.69 -65.23
N HIS A 99 53.70 -13.77 -65.88
CA HIS A 99 53.47 -12.33 -65.69
C HIS A 99 52.06 -11.90 -66.09
N LEU A 100 51.52 -12.42 -67.20
CA LEU A 100 50.13 -12.18 -67.60
C LEU A 100 49.12 -12.78 -66.61
N GLN A 101 49.43 -13.95 -66.02
CA GLN A 101 48.60 -14.54 -64.96
C GLN A 101 48.61 -13.68 -63.68
N THR A 102 49.76 -13.12 -63.28
CA THR A 102 49.86 -12.18 -62.15
C THR A 102 48.98 -10.96 -62.39
N ILE A 103 49.09 -10.29 -63.55
CA ILE A 103 48.25 -9.13 -63.91
C ILE A 103 46.75 -9.47 -63.85
N GLY A 104 46.36 -10.65 -64.35
CA GLY A 104 44.97 -11.11 -64.26
C GLY A 104 44.49 -11.31 -62.82
N LYS A 105 45.36 -11.78 -61.92
CA LYS A 105 45.05 -11.94 -60.49
C LYS A 105 45.03 -10.62 -59.73
N ASP A 106 45.90 -9.68 -60.08
CA ASP A 106 45.86 -8.33 -59.52
C ASP A 106 44.53 -7.64 -59.85
N GLY A 107 44.05 -7.74 -61.10
CA GLY A 107 42.72 -7.23 -61.50
C GLY A 107 41.54 -7.94 -60.81
N GLU A 108 41.62 -9.26 -60.56
CA GLU A 108 40.64 -9.97 -59.73
C GLU A 108 40.62 -9.44 -58.28
N ILE A 109 41.79 -9.17 -57.70
CA ILE A 109 41.95 -8.64 -56.33
C ILE A 109 41.38 -7.23 -56.24
N GLU A 110 41.68 -6.35 -57.20
CA GLU A 110 41.13 -4.98 -57.25
C GLU A 110 39.60 -5.00 -57.33
N ARG A 111 39.03 -5.82 -58.22
CA ARG A 111 37.57 -5.98 -58.35
C ARG A 111 36.92 -6.45 -57.04
N LEU A 112 37.47 -7.48 -56.41
CA LEU A 112 36.98 -7.99 -55.13
C LEU A 112 37.13 -6.97 -53.99
N THR A 113 38.20 -6.17 -54.01
CA THR A 113 38.44 -5.10 -53.02
C THR A 113 37.38 -4.00 -53.14
N ALA A 114 37.04 -3.60 -54.36
CA ALA A 114 35.95 -2.66 -54.63
C ALA A 114 34.60 -3.20 -54.13
N GLU A 115 34.27 -4.45 -54.47
CA GLU A 115 33.04 -5.14 -54.05
C GLU A 115 32.90 -5.21 -52.51
N VAL A 116 33.98 -5.58 -51.81
CA VAL A 116 34.06 -5.57 -50.34
C VAL A 116 33.89 -4.16 -49.77
N SER A 117 34.41 -3.13 -50.44
CA SER A 117 34.27 -1.74 -49.99
C SER A 117 32.82 -1.23 -50.08
N GLU A 118 32.08 -1.59 -51.12
CA GLU A 118 30.66 -1.26 -51.28
C GLU A 118 29.78 -2.03 -50.29
N LEU A 119 30.05 -3.33 -50.09
CA LEU A 119 29.39 -4.13 -49.05
C LEU A 119 29.64 -3.54 -47.64
N HIS A 120 30.84 -3.02 -47.36
CA HIS A 120 31.14 -2.30 -46.11
C HIS A 120 30.46 -0.92 -45.99
N LYS A 121 30.11 -0.24 -47.09
CA LYS A 121 29.27 0.97 -47.05
C LYS A 121 27.82 0.60 -46.75
N SER A 122 27.25 -0.33 -47.51
CA SER A 122 25.87 -0.81 -47.32
C SER A 122 25.65 -1.40 -45.91
N LYS A 123 26.60 -2.18 -45.40
CA LYS A 123 26.55 -2.72 -44.02
C LYS A 123 26.50 -1.62 -42.96
N ARG A 124 27.24 -0.52 -43.13
CA ARG A 124 27.23 0.61 -42.17
C ARG A 124 25.88 1.32 -42.18
N GLN A 125 25.35 1.63 -43.37
CA GLN A 125 24.02 2.22 -43.53
C GLN A 125 22.91 1.37 -42.89
N LEU A 126 22.99 0.04 -43.00
CA LEU A 126 22.05 -0.87 -42.33
C LEU A 126 22.19 -0.87 -40.80
N ILE A 127 23.40 -0.72 -40.26
CA ILE A 127 23.62 -0.60 -38.80
C ILE A 127 23.07 0.73 -38.29
N GLU A 128 23.36 1.84 -38.97
CA GLU A 128 22.84 3.18 -38.65
C GLU A 128 21.30 3.20 -38.66
N LEU A 129 20.67 2.53 -39.63
CA LEU A 129 19.21 2.39 -39.70
C LEU A 129 18.64 1.54 -38.55
N VAL A 130 19.34 0.47 -38.13
CA VAL A 130 18.93 -0.34 -36.98
C VAL A 130 19.03 0.47 -35.69
N GLU A 131 20.13 1.19 -35.47
CA GLU A 131 20.30 2.08 -34.32
C GLU A 131 19.21 3.16 -34.25
N GLN A 132 18.85 3.76 -35.39
CA GLN A 132 17.71 4.68 -35.47
C GLN A 132 16.38 4.02 -35.08
N LYS A 133 16.13 2.78 -35.54
CA LYS A 133 14.89 2.07 -35.22
C LYS A 133 14.83 1.60 -33.78
N ASP A 134 15.94 1.23 -33.17
CA ASP A 134 16.03 0.91 -31.74
C ASP A 134 15.75 2.16 -30.88
N LEU A 135 16.19 3.36 -31.30
CA LEU A 135 15.84 4.63 -30.67
C LEU A 135 14.33 4.92 -30.78
N GLU A 136 13.75 4.82 -31.98
CA GLU A 136 12.30 4.99 -32.19
C GLU A 136 11.49 4.01 -31.31
N ILE A 137 11.89 2.75 -31.24
CA ILE A 137 11.24 1.73 -30.39
C ILE A 137 11.36 2.09 -28.91
N SER A 138 12.53 2.55 -28.46
CA SER A 138 12.76 2.99 -27.08
C SER A 138 11.84 4.17 -26.69
N GLU A 139 11.70 5.17 -27.56
CA GLU A 139 10.79 6.30 -27.35
C GLU A 139 9.32 5.86 -27.27
N LYS A 140 8.86 4.98 -28.18
CA LYS A 140 7.49 4.44 -28.15
C LYS A 140 7.24 3.60 -26.90
N ASN A 141 8.23 2.84 -26.43
CA ASN A 141 8.13 2.08 -25.19
C ASN A 141 8.04 3.01 -23.96
N ALA A 142 8.84 4.09 -23.92
CA ALA A 142 8.77 5.09 -22.85
C ALA A 142 7.40 5.80 -22.81
N ALA A 143 6.86 6.20 -23.98
CA ALA A 143 5.53 6.79 -24.08
C ALA A 143 4.43 5.79 -23.64
N THR A 144 4.51 4.54 -24.08
CA THR A 144 3.57 3.47 -23.70
C THR A 144 3.58 3.24 -22.18
N LYS A 145 4.76 3.21 -21.56
CA LYS A 145 4.90 3.10 -20.11
C LYS A 145 4.23 4.28 -19.39
N SER A 146 4.45 5.51 -19.84
CA SER A 146 3.79 6.69 -19.26
C SER A 146 2.26 6.63 -19.34
N TYR A 147 1.70 6.10 -20.42
CA TYR A 147 0.25 5.86 -20.52
C TYR A 147 -0.23 4.77 -19.56
N LEU A 148 0.52 3.68 -19.38
CA LEU A 148 0.20 2.63 -18.40
C LEU A 148 0.21 3.17 -16.97
N ASP A 149 1.27 3.90 -16.58
CA ASP A 149 1.38 4.53 -15.27
C ASP A 149 0.18 5.48 -15.01
N LYS A 150 -0.25 6.24 -16.03
CA LYS A 150 -1.45 7.09 -15.95
C LYS A 150 -2.74 6.31 -15.78
N ILE A 151 -2.90 5.17 -16.47
CA ILE A 151 -4.08 4.30 -16.34
C ILE A 151 -4.15 3.73 -14.93
N VAL A 152 -3.03 3.20 -14.40
CA VAL A 152 -2.94 2.66 -13.04
C VAL A 152 -3.34 3.72 -12.00
N ASN A 153 -2.71 4.90 -12.03
CA ASN A 153 -3.04 5.99 -11.11
C ASN A 153 -4.52 6.41 -11.17
N LEU A 154 -5.12 6.45 -12.37
CA LEU A 154 -6.54 6.76 -12.52
C LEU A 154 -7.45 5.66 -11.97
N SER A 155 -7.08 4.38 -12.14
CA SER A 155 -7.78 3.23 -11.57
C SER A 155 -7.71 3.19 -10.04
N GLU A 156 -6.54 3.45 -9.46
CA GLU A 156 -6.36 3.58 -8.00
C GLU A 156 -7.21 4.72 -7.44
N THR A 157 -7.16 5.91 -8.07
CA THR A 157 -7.98 7.05 -7.64
C THR A 157 -9.48 6.80 -7.85
N ALA A 158 -9.88 5.92 -8.77
CA ALA A 158 -11.28 5.52 -8.93
C ALA A 158 -11.72 4.58 -7.78
N ALA A 159 -10.91 3.56 -7.48
CA ALA A 159 -11.17 2.63 -6.37
C ALA A 159 -11.21 3.35 -5.00
N GLU A 160 -10.33 4.33 -4.76
CA GLU A 160 -10.40 5.18 -3.57
C GLU A 160 -11.71 5.97 -3.46
N ARG A 161 -12.23 6.50 -4.57
CA ARG A 161 -13.49 7.23 -4.59
C ARG A 161 -14.68 6.29 -4.35
N GLU A 162 -14.66 5.12 -4.97
CA GLU A 162 -15.70 4.10 -4.79
C GLU A 162 -15.77 3.63 -3.33
N ALA A 163 -14.63 3.32 -2.71
CA ALA A 163 -14.57 2.97 -1.29
C ALA A 163 -15.10 4.10 -0.37
N ARG A 164 -14.79 5.36 -0.67
CA ARG A 164 -15.34 6.52 0.08
C ARG A 164 -16.85 6.68 -0.12
N LEU A 165 -17.36 6.48 -1.35
CA LEU A 165 -18.79 6.52 -1.63
C LEU A 165 -19.53 5.41 -0.87
N SER A 166 -19.06 4.17 -0.91
CA SER A 166 -19.64 3.06 -0.16
C SER A 166 -19.68 3.33 1.36
N GLY A 167 -18.65 3.98 1.91
CA GLY A 167 -18.62 4.41 3.31
C GLY A 167 -19.72 5.45 3.63
N ILE A 168 -19.87 6.47 2.78
CA ILE A 168 -20.89 7.51 2.92
C ILE A 168 -22.31 6.95 2.75
N GLU A 169 -22.52 6.01 1.82
CA GLU A 169 -23.80 5.33 1.61
C GLU A 169 -24.20 4.47 2.82
N ALA A 170 -23.24 3.79 3.45
CA ALA A 170 -23.45 3.06 4.69
C ALA A 170 -23.73 3.99 5.88
N GLU A 171 -23.14 5.19 5.93
CA GLU A 171 -23.46 6.24 6.91
C GLU A 171 -24.86 6.82 6.71
N LEU A 172 -25.22 7.15 5.47
CA LEU A 172 -26.55 7.64 5.11
C LEU A 172 -27.63 6.62 5.48
N SER A 173 -27.40 5.34 5.18
CA SER A 173 -28.31 4.24 5.53
C SER A 173 -28.52 4.13 7.05
N ARG A 174 -27.44 4.24 7.84
CA ARG A 174 -27.51 4.26 9.31
C ARG A 174 -28.25 5.50 9.84
N ALA A 175 -27.98 6.67 9.29
CA ALA A 175 -28.65 7.91 9.67
C ALA A 175 -30.15 7.86 9.34
N GLN A 176 -30.54 7.35 8.18
CA GLN A 176 -31.93 7.19 7.77
C GLN A 176 -32.70 6.21 8.66
N ALA A 177 -32.07 5.10 9.07
CA ALA A 177 -32.64 4.17 10.06
C ALA A 177 -32.83 4.85 11.43
N ALA A 178 -31.85 5.65 11.88
CA ALA A 178 -31.95 6.41 13.13
C ALA A 178 -33.07 7.48 13.09
N CYS A 179 -33.18 8.23 11.99
CA CYS A 179 -34.27 9.19 11.77
C CYS A 179 -35.65 8.50 11.76
N SER A 180 -35.75 7.31 11.15
CA SER A 180 -37.00 6.52 11.13
C SER A 180 -37.43 6.11 12.54
N ARG A 181 -36.49 5.62 13.36
CA ARG A 181 -36.74 5.30 14.79
C ARG A 181 -37.16 6.54 15.58
N LEU A 182 -36.45 7.65 15.44
CA LEU A 182 -36.77 8.90 16.15
C LEU A 182 -38.15 9.46 15.73
N SER A 183 -38.56 9.27 14.47
CA SER A 183 -39.91 9.63 14.01
C SER A 183 -40.99 8.78 14.70
N GLN A 184 -40.77 7.47 14.84
CA GLN A 184 -41.69 6.58 15.56
C GLN A 184 -41.78 6.93 17.05
N GLU A 185 -40.66 7.22 17.70
CA GLU A 185 -40.60 7.67 19.10
C GLU A 185 -41.33 9.01 19.29
N LYS A 186 -41.15 9.95 18.37
CA LYS A 186 -41.89 11.22 18.33
C LYS A 186 -43.40 10.97 18.23
N GLU A 187 -43.86 10.17 17.28
CA GLU A 187 -45.30 9.87 17.12
C GLU A 187 -45.89 9.20 18.37
N LEU A 188 -45.15 8.32 19.03
CA LEU A 188 -45.58 7.69 20.28
C LEU A 188 -45.73 8.74 21.40
N ILE A 189 -44.79 9.68 21.52
CA ILE A 189 -44.88 10.78 22.50
C ILE A 189 -46.06 11.71 22.18
N GLU A 190 -46.27 12.06 20.91
CA GLU A 190 -47.41 12.87 20.47
C GLU A 190 -48.76 12.19 20.80
N ARG A 191 -48.90 10.88 20.54
CA ARG A 191 -50.09 10.10 20.94
C ARG A 191 -50.31 10.09 22.46
N HIS A 192 -49.27 9.89 23.26
CA HIS A 192 -49.39 9.94 24.73
C HIS A 192 -49.78 11.34 25.23
N ASN A 193 -49.24 12.41 24.65
CA ASN A 193 -49.60 13.78 25.02
C ASN A 193 -51.07 14.09 24.71
N VAL A 194 -51.59 13.65 23.56
CA VAL A 194 -53.03 13.78 23.25
C VAL A 194 -53.87 13.03 24.28
N TRP A 195 -53.55 11.76 24.55
CA TRP A 195 -54.28 10.95 25.53
C TRP A 195 -54.29 11.55 26.94
N LEU A 196 -53.15 12.09 27.41
CA LEU A 196 -53.05 12.77 28.71
C LEU A 196 -53.92 14.05 28.76
N ASN A 197 -53.97 14.82 27.67
CA ASN A 197 -54.82 16.01 27.58
C ASN A 197 -56.31 15.65 27.55
N ASP A 198 -56.69 14.58 26.86
CA ASP A 198 -58.08 14.09 26.82
C ASP A 198 -58.53 13.59 28.21
N GLU A 199 -57.70 12.80 28.89
CA GLU A 199 -57.97 12.32 30.25
C GLU A 199 -58.03 13.47 31.26
N LEU A 200 -57.12 14.45 31.17
CA LEU A 200 -57.14 15.65 32.02
C LEU A 200 -58.40 16.49 31.77
N THR A 201 -58.78 16.71 30.51
CA THR A 201 -60.02 17.40 30.13
C THR A 201 -61.24 16.67 30.68
N ALA A 202 -61.31 15.34 30.53
CA ALA A 202 -62.39 14.52 31.06
C ALA A 202 -62.49 14.63 32.60
N LYS A 203 -61.36 14.62 33.32
CA LYS A 203 -61.32 14.84 34.77
C LYS A 203 -61.82 16.23 35.14
N VAL A 204 -61.35 17.29 34.45
CA VAL A 204 -61.82 18.66 34.66
C VAL A 204 -63.33 18.77 34.43
N ASP A 205 -63.86 18.18 33.36
CA ASP A 205 -65.31 18.15 33.09
C ASP A 205 -66.10 17.41 34.17
N THR A 206 -65.59 16.30 34.71
CA THR A 206 -66.24 15.63 35.85
C THR A 206 -66.25 16.51 37.10
N HIS A 207 -65.17 17.23 37.39
CA HIS A 207 -65.12 18.18 38.49
C HIS A 207 -66.05 19.39 38.27
N ILE A 208 -66.20 19.88 37.04
CA ILE A 208 -67.14 20.96 36.70
C ILE A 208 -68.59 20.47 36.87
N LYS A 209 -68.92 19.25 36.43
CA LYS A 209 -70.24 18.63 36.64
C LYS A 209 -70.56 18.47 38.13
N LEU A 210 -69.62 17.97 38.93
CA LEU A 210 -69.77 17.86 40.38
C LEU A 210 -69.96 19.23 41.03
N ARG A 211 -69.17 20.26 40.66
CA ARG A 211 -69.35 21.63 41.17
C ARG A 211 -70.74 22.19 40.84
N ARG A 212 -71.26 21.96 39.63
CA ARG A 212 -72.63 22.36 39.28
C ARG A 212 -73.66 21.64 40.17
N GLN A 213 -73.57 20.33 40.32
CA GLN A 213 -74.44 19.56 41.20
C GLN A 213 -74.40 20.03 42.66
N TYR A 214 -73.22 20.36 43.19
CA TYR A 214 -73.09 20.93 44.52
C TYR A 214 -73.71 22.32 44.62
N ASN A 215 -73.51 23.20 43.63
CA ASN A 215 -74.12 24.53 43.61
C ASN A 215 -75.65 24.46 43.48
N ASP A 216 -76.18 23.52 42.67
CA ASP A 216 -77.62 23.30 42.51
C ASP A 216 -78.24 22.78 43.81
N LEU A 217 -77.55 21.87 44.51
CA LEU A 217 -77.93 21.38 45.83
C LEU A 217 -77.83 22.47 46.91
N GLU A 218 -76.79 23.30 46.87
CA GLU A 218 -76.61 24.44 47.76
C GLU A 218 -77.74 25.45 47.57
N ALA A 219 -78.09 25.78 46.32
CA ALA A 219 -79.21 26.67 45.99
C ALA A 219 -80.57 26.10 46.45
N ASP A 220 -80.83 24.81 46.26
CA ASP A 220 -82.03 24.12 46.76
C ASP A 220 -82.08 24.11 48.29
N MET A 221 -80.96 23.85 48.97
CA MET A 221 -80.86 23.91 50.42
C MET A 221 -80.99 25.34 50.98
N SER A 222 -80.44 26.35 50.30
CA SER A 222 -80.64 27.77 50.63
C SER A 222 -82.09 28.20 50.40
N ALA A 223 -82.76 27.73 49.35
CA ALA A 223 -84.17 28.00 49.10
C ALA A 223 -85.06 27.36 50.18
N LYS A 224 -84.77 26.11 50.57
CA LYS A 224 -85.43 25.43 51.71
C LYS A 224 -85.18 26.16 53.03
N HIS A 225 -83.94 26.64 53.27
CA HIS A 225 -83.63 27.42 54.46
C HIS A 225 -84.43 28.72 54.48
N ALA A 226 -84.48 29.46 53.37
CA ALA A 226 -85.24 30.70 53.25
C ALA A 226 -86.75 30.49 53.43
N ASP A 227 -87.31 29.37 52.94
CA ASP A 227 -88.73 29.06 53.18
C ASP A 227 -89.00 28.65 54.63
N VAL A 228 -88.14 27.84 55.25
CA VAL A 228 -88.22 27.52 56.69
C VAL A 228 -88.09 28.77 57.55
N GLU A 229 -87.20 29.69 57.20
CA GLU A 229 -87.02 30.99 57.85
C GLU A 229 -88.26 31.88 57.69
N ARG A 230 -88.89 31.90 56.51
CA ARG A 230 -90.18 32.56 56.26
C ARG A 230 -91.28 31.94 57.13
N GLN A 231 -91.45 30.63 57.13
CA GLN A 231 -92.44 29.91 57.95
C GLN A 231 -92.22 30.13 59.46
N PHE A 232 -90.96 30.18 59.91
CA PHE A 232 -90.59 30.50 61.28
C PHE A 232 -90.98 31.94 61.64
N ASN A 233 -90.68 32.91 60.77
CA ASN A 233 -91.05 34.31 60.96
C ASN A 233 -92.58 34.51 60.96
N GLU A 234 -93.32 33.81 60.11
CA GLU A 234 -94.79 33.78 60.10
C GLU A 234 -95.36 33.16 61.39
N SER A 235 -94.79 32.05 61.85
CA SER A 235 -95.18 31.39 63.11
C SER A 235 -94.87 32.26 64.33
N SER A 236 -93.72 32.94 64.33
CA SER A 236 -93.28 33.88 65.37
C SER A 236 -94.17 35.12 65.42
N GLY A 237 -94.51 35.69 64.25
CA GLY A 237 -95.44 36.81 64.12
C GLY A 237 -96.86 36.44 64.55
N SER A 238 -97.36 35.27 64.16
CA SER A 238 -98.66 34.74 64.60
C SER A 238 -98.68 34.50 66.11
N LEU A 239 -97.61 33.94 66.69
CA LEU A 239 -97.45 33.78 68.13
C LEU A 239 -97.40 35.14 68.86
N GLN A 240 -96.73 36.15 68.29
CA GLN A 240 -96.70 37.50 68.84
C GLN A 240 -98.09 38.14 68.82
N TRP A 241 -98.80 38.07 67.69
CA TRP A 241 -100.18 38.54 67.57
C TRP A 241 -101.11 37.85 68.58
N ASN A 242 -100.95 36.54 68.78
CA ASN A 242 -101.72 35.80 69.77
C ASN A 242 -101.36 36.22 71.21
N LYS A 243 -100.08 36.49 71.52
CA LYS A 243 -99.66 37.09 72.80
C LYS A 243 -100.21 38.51 73.02
N GLU A 244 -100.37 39.29 71.96
CA GLU A 244 -100.98 40.62 72.00
C GLU A 244 -102.49 40.52 72.24
N ARG A 245 -103.18 39.61 71.53
CA ARG A 245 -104.59 39.31 71.75
C ARG A 245 -104.87 38.71 73.13
N VAL A 246 -103.98 37.86 73.65
CA VAL A 246 -104.07 37.35 75.03
C VAL A 246 -103.92 38.50 76.02
N ARG A 247 -102.93 39.39 75.88
CA ARG A 247 -102.83 40.60 76.72
C ARG A 247 -104.07 41.51 76.64
N GLU A 248 -104.66 41.64 75.45
CA GLU A 248 -105.89 42.39 75.23
C GLU A 248 -107.10 41.74 75.94
N LEU A 249 -107.18 40.41 75.92
CA LEU A 249 -108.20 39.62 76.63
C LEU A 249 -107.98 39.58 78.14
N GLU A 250 -106.74 39.52 78.60
CA GLU A 250 -106.35 39.64 80.01
C GLU A 250 -106.74 41.02 80.55
N ALA A 251 -106.47 42.10 79.81
CA ALA A 251 -106.89 43.46 80.17
C ALA A 251 -108.43 43.59 80.25
N LYS A 252 -109.16 42.97 79.32
CA LYS A 252 -110.64 42.89 79.35
C LYS A 252 -111.16 42.02 80.49
N LEU A 253 -110.46 40.93 80.83
CA LEU A 253 -110.78 40.09 81.98
C LEU A 253 -110.62 40.91 83.27
N THR A 254 -109.51 41.63 83.44
CA THR A 254 -109.30 42.49 84.61
C THR A 254 -110.33 43.61 84.70
N SER A 255 -110.71 44.26 83.58
CA SER A 255 -111.76 45.29 83.62
C SER A 255 -113.12 44.69 83.99
N LEU A 256 -113.49 43.52 83.46
CA LEU A 256 -114.71 42.81 83.86
C LEU A 256 -114.66 42.33 85.32
N GLN A 257 -113.47 42.03 85.84
CA GLN A 257 -113.25 41.61 87.22
C GLN A 257 -113.34 42.80 88.19
N GLU A 258 -112.89 43.99 87.77
CA GLU A 258 -113.12 45.27 88.45
C GLU A 258 -114.60 45.71 88.40
N GLU A 259 -115.28 45.56 87.26
CA GLU A 259 -116.73 45.77 87.14
C GLU A 259 -117.54 44.78 88.00
N LEU A 260 -117.12 43.51 88.06
CA LEU A 260 -117.73 42.50 88.92
C LEU A 260 -117.51 42.83 90.41
N HIS A 261 -116.33 43.32 90.79
CA HIS A 261 -116.08 43.80 92.14
C HIS A 261 -116.92 45.03 92.46
N SER A 262 -116.98 46.03 91.57
CA SER A 262 -117.87 47.18 91.68
C SER A 262 -119.34 46.79 91.86
N SER A 263 -119.83 45.83 91.06
CA SER A 263 -121.19 45.31 91.15
C SER A 263 -121.42 44.50 92.44
N LYS A 264 -120.43 43.74 92.90
CA LYS A 264 -120.48 42.99 94.16
C LYS A 264 -120.48 43.91 95.36
N ASP A 265 -119.69 44.98 95.36
CA ASP A 265 -119.62 45.95 96.45
C ASP A 265 -120.90 46.81 96.48
N ALA A 266 -121.49 47.12 95.32
CA ALA A 266 -122.83 47.71 95.23
C ALA A 266 -123.93 46.76 95.75
N ALA A 267 -123.82 45.45 95.48
CA ALA A 267 -124.73 44.44 96.02
C ALA A 267 -124.57 44.28 97.54
N ALA A 268 -123.34 44.28 98.05
CA ALA A 268 -123.04 44.20 99.48
C ALA A 268 -123.56 45.43 100.25
N ALA A 269 -123.44 46.64 99.69
CA ALA A 269 -124.02 47.85 100.26
C ALA A 269 -125.56 47.78 100.35
N ASN A 270 -126.21 47.17 99.35
CA ASN A 270 -127.66 46.95 99.34
C ASN A 270 -128.07 45.85 100.37
N GLU A 271 -127.23 44.83 100.56
CA GLU A 271 -127.45 43.76 101.53
C GLU A 271 -127.26 44.26 103.00
N GLU A 272 -126.31 45.18 103.25
CA GLU A 272 -126.21 45.89 104.54
C GLU A 272 -127.44 46.79 104.79
N GLN A 273 -127.96 47.47 103.76
CA GLN A 273 -129.15 48.32 103.89
C GLN A 273 -130.39 47.50 104.26
N LEU A 274 -130.63 46.35 103.61
CA LEU A 274 -131.72 45.43 103.95
C LEU A 274 -131.52 44.77 105.33
N SER A 275 -130.28 44.51 105.72
CA SER A 275 -129.94 43.96 107.06
C SER A 275 -130.22 44.97 108.18
N ALA A 276 -130.00 46.26 107.94
CA ALA A 276 -130.35 47.33 108.86
C ALA A 276 -131.87 47.45 109.06
N GLU A 277 -132.67 47.26 108.00
CA GLU A 277 -134.14 47.31 108.07
C GLU A 277 -134.71 46.13 108.90
N LEU A 278 -134.25 44.89 108.67
CA LEU A 278 -134.68 43.71 109.43
C LEU A 278 -134.38 43.79 110.95
N SER A 279 -133.31 44.50 111.33
CA SER A 279 -132.92 44.75 112.72
C SER A 279 -133.96 45.55 113.52
N THR A 280 -134.76 46.38 112.84
CA THR A 280 -135.76 47.25 113.50
C THR A 280 -137.10 46.57 113.77
N ILE A 281 -137.45 45.52 113.02
CA ILE A 281 -138.74 44.81 113.14
C ILE A 281 -138.71 43.76 114.28
N SER A 282 -137.55 43.19 114.60
CA SER A 282 -137.43 42.02 115.50
C SER A 282 -137.49 42.32 117.01
N LYS A 283 -137.87 43.53 117.45
CA LYS A 283 -137.86 43.94 118.87
C LYS A 283 -139.24 44.13 119.54
N LEU A 284 -140.36 43.93 118.83
CA LEU A 284 -141.71 44.24 119.35
C LEU A 284 -142.75 43.11 119.36
N SER A 285 -142.36 41.84 119.15
CA SER A 285 -143.24 40.69 119.42
C SER A 285 -142.61 39.73 120.42
N ASN A 286 -143.14 39.74 121.65
CA ASN A 286 -142.59 39.07 122.82
C ASN A 286 -143.65 38.12 123.41
N LYS A 287 -143.24 36.93 123.89
CA LYS A 287 -144.06 35.85 124.51
C LYS A 287 -144.91 35.04 123.50
N LYS A 288 -144.68 33.73 123.24
CA LYS A 288 -144.69 32.61 124.22
C LYS A 288 -144.13 31.29 123.63
N TYR A 289 -143.21 30.64 124.36
CA TYR A 289 -142.91 29.17 124.50
C TYR A 289 -142.80 28.28 123.23
N TRP A 290 -141.68 27.62 122.87
CA TRP A 290 -140.42 27.19 123.53
C TRP A 290 -140.53 25.95 124.46
N PHE A 291 -140.12 24.76 123.95
CA PHE A 291 -139.66 23.48 124.58
C PHE A 291 -139.77 22.34 123.51
N PHE A 292 -138.89 21.35 123.26
CA PHE A 292 -137.77 20.62 123.92
C PHE A 292 -136.66 20.35 122.84
N ALA A 293 -135.34 20.57 123.00
CA ALA A 293 -134.29 19.77 123.70
C ALA A 293 -134.16 18.29 123.21
N LEU A 294 -132.99 17.64 123.02
CA LEU A 294 -131.58 17.88 123.45
C LEU A 294 -130.54 17.03 122.65
N ALA A 295 -129.25 17.43 122.64
CA ALA A 295 -128.01 16.60 122.84
C ALA A 295 -126.91 16.50 121.73
N ASN A 296 -125.64 16.62 122.20
CA ASN A 296 -124.31 16.35 121.60
C ASN A 296 -123.92 17.00 120.25
N ARG A 297 -122.76 17.66 120.04
CA ARG A 297 -121.42 17.69 120.69
C ARG A 297 -120.52 16.46 120.41
N ASN A 298 -119.75 16.48 119.30
CA ASN A 298 -118.27 16.38 119.30
C ASN A 298 -117.66 16.24 117.89
N LYS A 299 -116.59 17.01 117.62
CA LYS A 299 -115.31 16.62 116.96
C LYS A 299 -115.34 16.05 115.52
N ASN A 300 -114.37 16.27 114.63
CA ASN A 300 -113.13 17.07 114.57
C ASN A 300 -112.92 17.35 113.05
N ALA A 301 -112.52 18.54 112.58
CA ALA A 301 -111.29 19.32 112.82
C ALA A 301 -110.07 18.85 111.99
N ALA A 302 -109.24 19.84 111.62
CA ALA A 302 -107.98 19.79 110.87
C ALA A 302 -108.07 19.63 109.34
N LEU A 303 -107.32 20.31 108.47
CA LEU A 303 -106.41 21.48 108.45
C LEU A 303 -105.32 21.16 107.41
N HIS A 304 -105.19 21.93 106.32
CA HIS A 304 -103.96 22.61 105.83
C HIS A 304 -104.18 23.12 104.38
N VAL A 305 -103.79 24.34 103.90
CA VAL A 305 -102.63 25.23 104.14
C VAL A 305 -101.34 24.62 103.53
N ASP A 306 -100.61 25.20 102.57
CA ASP A 306 -100.64 26.55 101.96
C ASP A 306 -99.78 26.62 100.66
N TYR A 307 -99.50 27.83 100.15
CA TYR A 307 -98.36 28.31 99.30
C TYR A 307 -97.33 27.28 98.72
N GLY A 308 -96.77 27.43 97.51
CA GLY A 308 -96.85 28.49 96.48
C GLY A 308 -95.49 28.77 95.79
N ARG A 309 -95.53 29.48 94.64
CA ARG A 309 -94.45 30.29 94.01
C ARG A 309 -93.20 29.61 93.36
N LEU A 310 -92.96 29.99 92.08
CA LEU A 310 -91.71 30.60 91.51
C LEU A 310 -90.42 29.72 91.40
N TRP A 311 -89.47 29.85 90.44
CA TRP A 311 -89.28 30.61 89.16
C TRP A 311 -87.98 30.11 88.46
N TRP A 312 -87.92 30.04 87.11
CA TRP A 312 -86.72 30.25 86.23
C TRP A 312 -85.44 29.35 86.41
N ILE A 313 -84.44 29.21 85.51
CA ILE A 313 -84.18 29.23 84.05
C ILE A 313 -82.68 28.82 83.83
N SER A 314 -82.31 28.22 82.68
CA SER A 314 -80.97 28.22 82.01
C SER A 314 -79.76 27.28 82.32
N HIS A 315 -79.11 26.86 81.20
CA HIS A 315 -77.65 26.68 80.92
C HIS A 315 -76.86 25.43 81.49
N VAL A 316 -75.75 24.89 80.92
CA VAL A 316 -75.15 24.82 79.53
C VAL A 316 -73.90 23.86 79.47
N VAL A 317 -73.76 23.02 78.40
CA VAL A 317 -72.55 22.56 77.61
C VAL A 317 -71.25 21.91 78.21
N SER A 318 -70.81 20.79 77.57
CA SER A 318 -69.42 20.35 77.13
C SER A 318 -68.52 19.25 77.80
N ARG A 319 -67.93 18.42 76.90
CA ARG A 319 -66.60 17.71 76.86
C ARG A 319 -66.31 16.60 77.92
N GLU A 320 -65.33 15.67 77.80
CA GLU A 320 -64.06 15.60 77.00
C GLU A 320 -63.59 14.15 76.60
N THR A 321 -62.27 13.84 76.51
CA THR A 321 -61.65 12.83 75.58
C THR A 321 -60.58 11.86 76.17
N LYS A 322 -60.14 10.87 75.34
CA LYS A 322 -58.83 10.09 75.30
C LYS A 322 -58.60 8.85 76.19
N ASN A 323 -57.85 7.86 75.64
CA ASN A 323 -56.70 7.20 76.32
C ASN A 323 -55.79 6.32 75.39
N SER A 324 -54.67 5.79 75.95
CA SER A 324 -53.49 5.21 75.27
C SER A 324 -52.81 4.07 76.09
N THR A 325 -51.79 3.36 75.53
CA THR A 325 -50.51 2.93 76.21
C THR A 325 -50.19 1.41 76.43
N ILE A 326 -49.16 0.89 75.71
CA ILE A 326 -47.90 0.12 76.06
C ILE A 326 -47.88 -1.02 77.14
N PHE A 327 -47.14 -2.14 76.89
CA PHE A 327 -46.11 -2.84 77.77
C PHE A 327 -45.50 -4.14 77.11
N SER A 328 -44.60 -4.96 77.72
CA SER A 328 -43.10 -4.91 77.67
C SER A 328 -42.39 -6.31 77.91
N PHE A 329 -41.07 -6.42 77.62
CA PHE A 329 -39.99 -7.23 78.31
C PHE A 329 -39.59 -8.74 78.01
N MET A 330 -38.24 -8.96 77.84
CA MET A 330 -37.29 -10.13 78.05
C MET A 330 -37.57 -11.60 77.56
N GLY A 331 -36.58 -12.51 77.32
CA GLY A 331 -35.15 -12.43 76.86
C GLY A 331 -33.96 -12.92 77.76
N LYS A 332 -33.20 -14.01 77.43
CA LYS A 332 -31.79 -14.33 77.92
C LYS A 332 -31.02 -15.55 77.27
N ASP A 333 -29.67 -15.44 77.26
CA ASP A 333 -28.53 -16.42 77.33
C ASP A 333 -28.15 -17.49 76.22
N ASP A 334 -27.01 -17.21 75.55
CA ASP A 334 -25.75 -18.01 75.30
C ASP A 334 -25.48 -19.17 74.28
N GLN A 335 -24.38 -18.95 73.52
CA GLN A 335 -23.36 -19.84 72.89
C GLN A 335 -23.48 -20.53 71.50
N PHE A 336 -22.28 -20.67 70.89
CA PHE A 336 -21.82 -21.44 69.69
C PHE A 336 -22.03 -20.91 68.24
N LYS A 337 -20.93 -20.32 67.71
CA LYS A 337 -20.14 -20.73 66.51
C LYS A 337 -20.84 -20.92 65.14
N VAL A 338 -20.18 -20.37 64.10
CA VAL A 338 -20.29 -20.62 62.64
C VAL A 338 -21.15 -19.63 61.83
N HIS A 339 -20.64 -19.32 60.62
CA HIS A 339 -21.15 -18.44 59.55
C HIS A 339 -21.20 -16.93 59.81
N VAL A 340 -20.23 -16.21 59.22
CA VAL A 340 -20.38 -14.80 58.85
C VAL A 340 -21.29 -14.74 57.62
N ALA A 341 -22.59 -14.85 57.86
CA ALA A 341 -23.62 -14.50 56.89
C ALA A 341 -23.99 -13.02 57.08
N LEU A 342 -23.21 -12.11 56.48
CA LEU A 342 -23.60 -10.70 56.38
C LEU A 342 -24.62 -10.52 55.26
N GLY A 343 -25.85 -10.97 55.53
CA GLY A 343 -27.03 -10.67 54.74
C GLY A 343 -27.42 -9.20 54.86
N SER A 344 -26.76 -8.33 54.09
CA SER A 344 -27.37 -7.08 53.61
C SER A 344 -27.89 -7.33 52.20
N PRO A 345 -29.22 -7.29 51.95
CA PRO A 345 -29.79 -7.62 50.64
C PRO A 345 -29.29 -6.78 49.46
N GLY A 346 -28.68 -5.61 49.69
CA GLY A 346 -28.03 -4.83 48.63
C GLY A 346 -26.59 -5.25 48.32
N ILE A 347 -25.81 -5.71 49.31
CA ILE A 347 -24.36 -5.94 49.13
C ILE A 347 -24.10 -7.24 48.37
N SER A 348 -24.91 -8.28 48.56
CA SER A 348 -24.74 -9.53 47.81
C SER A 348 -24.97 -9.34 46.31
N ASP A 349 -25.96 -8.53 45.93
CA ASP A 349 -26.27 -8.25 44.52
C ASP A 349 -25.20 -7.34 43.89
N GLU A 350 -24.72 -6.34 44.63
CA GLU A 350 -23.61 -5.49 44.20
C GLU A 350 -22.31 -6.30 43.97
N VAL A 351 -21.99 -7.23 44.89
CA VAL A 351 -20.82 -8.12 44.78
C VAL A 351 -20.99 -9.12 43.62
N ASN A 352 -22.16 -9.73 43.46
CA ASN A 352 -22.44 -10.63 42.34
C ASN A 352 -22.31 -9.90 41.00
N ARG A 353 -22.85 -8.67 40.89
CA ARG A 353 -22.74 -7.83 39.70
C ARG A 353 -21.30 -7.42 39.40
N LEU A 354 -20.49 -7.17 40.43
CA LEU A 354 -19.05 -6.92 40.28
C LEU A 354 -18.32 -8.17 39.78
N VAL A 355 -18.68 -9.37 40.26
CA VAL A 355 -18.13 -10.65 39.80
C VAL A 355 -18.53 -10.95 38.35
N GLU A 356 -19.76 -10.66 37.95
CA GLU A 356 -20.21 -10.78 36.54
C GLU A 356 -19.41 -9.83 35.63
N LEU A 357 -19.30 -8.54 35.99
CA LEU A 357 -18.50 -7.57 35.23
C LEU A 357 -17.01 -7.96 35.14
N TYR A 358 -16.44 -8.53 36.21
CA TYR A 358 -15.06 -9.02 36.19
C TYR A 358 -14.89 -10.26 35.29
N LYS A 359 -15.92 -11.10 35.22
CA LYS A 359 -15.95 -12.28 34.35
C LYS A 359 -16.12 -11.89 32.88
N GLU A 360 -17.06 -11.00 32.56
CA GLU A 360 -17.25 -10.44 31.21
C GLU A 360 -15.96 -9.75 30.72
N SER A 361 -15.35 -8.91 31.55
CA SER A 361 -14.05 -8.29 31.27
C SER A 361 -12.96 -9.34 31.02
N SER A 362 -12.86 -10.38 31.85
CA SER A 362 -11.91 -11.49 31.68
C SER A 362 -12.13 -12.26 30.35
N GLU A 363 -13.39 -12.47 29.95
CA GLU A 363 -13.74 -13.10 28.67
C GLU A 363 -13.44 -12.19 27.47
N GLU A 364 -13.64 -10.88 27.57
CA GLU A 364 -13.21 -9.91 26.55
C GLU A 364 -11.69 -9.85 26.41
N TRP A 365 -10.94 -9.79 27.51
CA TRP A 365 -9.47 -9.84 27.49
C TRP A 365 -8.95 -11.15 26.92
N SER A 366 -9.60 -12.29 27.22
CA SER A 366 -9.26 -13.59 26.62
C SER A 366 -9.51 -13.62 25.11
N ARG A 367 -10.64 -13.08 24.64
CA ARG A 367 -10.94 -12.96 23.20
C ARG A 367 -9.91 -12.09 22.49
N LYS A 368 -9.58 -10.94 23.07
CA LYS A 368 -8.59 -9.99 22.54
C LYS A 368 -7.16 -10.56 22.54
N ALA A 369 -6.81 -11.40 23.52
CA ALA A 369 -5.54 -12.14 23.51
C ALA A 369 -5.48 -13.14 22.34
N GLY A 370 -6.58 -13.85 22.06
CA GLY A 370 -6.68 -14.75 20.89
C GLY A 370 -6.59 -14.02 19.55
N GLU A 371 -7.21 -12.83 19.42
CA GLU A 371 -7.07 -11.96 18.24
C GLU A 371 -5.61 -11.52 18.04
N LEU A 372 -4.92 -11.10 19.11
CA LEU A 372 -3.51 -10.72 19.06
C LEU A 372 -2.59 -11.91 18.72
N GLU A 373 -2.87 -13.11 19.23
CA GLU A 373 -2.12 -14.32 18.85
C GLU A 373 -2.31 -14.66 17.36
N GLY A 374 -3.51 -14.42 16.80
CA GLY A 374 -3.76 -14.52 15.37
C GLY A 374 -2.97 -13.51 14.54
N VAL A 375 -2.89 -12.25 15.00
CA VAL A 375 -2.07 -11.20 14.35
C VAL A 375 -0.57 -11.54 14.40
N ILE A 376 -0.08 -12.08 15.53
CA ILE A 376 1.32 -12.52 15.66
C ILE A 376 1.64 -13.61 14.64
N LYS A 377 0.82 -14.66 14.53
CA LYS A 377 1.01 -15.75 13.54
C LYS A 377 0.98 -15.25 12.10
N ALA A 378 0.13 -14.26 11.79
CA ALA A 378 0.09 -13.63 10.48
C ALA A 378 1.37 -12.84 10.17
N LEU A 379 1.93 -12.13 11.16
CA LEU A 379 3.21 -11.41 11.02
C LEU A 379 4.40 -12.35 10.89
N GLU A 380 4.44 -13.46 11.65
CA GLU A 380 5.45 -14.52 11.52
C GLU A 380 5.43 -15.12 10.11
N THR A 381 4.25 -15.52 9.62
CA THR A 381 4.08 -16.07 8.26
C THR A 381 4.52 -15.08 7.18
N HIS A 382 4.25 -13.77 7.36
CA HIS A 382 4.69 -12.74 6.43
C HIS A 382 6.20 -12.50 6.49
N LEU A 383 6.82 -12.62 7.67
CA LEU A 383 8.28 -12.53 7.83
C LEU A 383 8.99 -13.66 7.08
N ASP A 384 8.55 -14.90 7.26
CA ASP A 384 9.08 -16.08 6.57
C ASP A 384 9.00 -15.94 5.04
N GLN A 385 7.87 -15.42 4.53
CA GLN A 385 7.70 -15.18 3.10
C GLN A 385 8.64 -14.08 2.58
N VAL A 386 8.84 -12.99 3.33
CA VAL A 386 9.77 -11.92 2.96
C VAL A 386 11.22 -12.39 2.98
N GLU A 387 11.61 -13.21 3.96
CA GLU A 387 12.96 -13.81 4.03
C GLU A 387 13.20 -14.75 2.83
N LYS A 388 12.23 -15.60 2.50
CA LYS A 388 12.29 -16.47 1.32
C LYS A 388 12.42 -15.67 0.02
N ASP A 389 11.57 -14.66 -0.19
CA ASP A 389 11.61 -13.77 -1.36
C ASP A 389 12.96 -13.05 -1.48
N HIS A 390 13.56 -12.65 -0.35
CA HIS A 390 14.87 -12.01 -0.32
C HIS A 390 15.99 -12.97 -0.71
N ASN A 391 16.00 -14.18 -0.14
CA ASN A 391 16.97 -15.23 -0.46
C ASN A 391 16.89 -15.63 -1.94
N GLU A 392 15.68 -15.81 -2.50
CA GLU A 392 15.50 -16.10 -3.92
C GLU A 392 16.03 -14.98 -4.84
N ARG A 393 15.87 -13.70 -4.46
CA ARG A 393 16.45 -12.57 -5.22
C ARG A 393 17.98 -12.58 -5.15
N LEU A 394 18.54 -12.89 -3.97
CA LEU A 394 19.97 -12.91 -3.72
C LEU A 394 20.66 -14.05 -4.51
N GLU A 395 20.07 -15.25 -4.54
CA GLU A 395 20.54 -16.36 -5.39
C GLU A 395 20.49 -16.04 -6.89
N LYS A 396 19.42 -15.37 -7.36
CA LYS A 396 19.30 -14.90 -8.75
C LYS A 396 20.40 -13.89 -9.09
N GLU A 397 20.71 -12.96 -8.19
CA GLU A 397 21.79 -11.98 -8.41
C GLU A 397 23.19 -12.62 -8.40
N VAL A 398 23.47 -13.52 -7.45
CA VAL A 398 24.74 -14.28 -7.39
C VAL A 398 24.93 -15.12 -8.66
N SER A 399 23.86 -15.76 -9.13
CA SER A 399 23.87 -16.52 -10.38
C SER A 399 24.17 -15.63 -11.60
N ALA A 400 23.54 -14.46 -11.68
CA ALA A 400 23.79 -13.48 -12.75
C ALA A 400 25.23 -12.96 -12.72
N ARG A 401 25.78 -12.66 -11.54
CA ARG A 401 27.19 -12.24 -11.36
C ARG A 401 28.16 -13.34 -11.80
N SER A 402 27.93 -14.60 -11.43
CA SER A 402 28.78 -15.73 -11.87
C SER A 402 28.72 -15.96 -13.38
N GLN A 403 27.54 -15.80 -14.01
CA GLN A 403 27.43 -15.84 -15.47
C GLN A 403 28.17 -14.68 -16.16
N PHE A 404 28.10 -13.48 -15.59
CA PHE A 404 28.83 -12.31 -16.10
C PHE A 404 30.35 -12.51 -16.00
N GLU A 405 30.85 -12.98 -14.86
CA GLU A 405 32.26 -13.30 -14.64
C GLU A 405 32.78 -14.35 -15.64
N LYS A 406 32.02 -15.43 -15.87
CA LYS A 406 32.32 -16.43 -16.91
C LYS A 406 32.38 -15.83 -18.32
N ARG A 407 31.49 -14.88 -18.65
CA ARG A 407 31.53 -14.17 -19.95
C ARG A 407 32.75 -13.26 -20.09
N CYS A 408 33.17 -12.60 -19.00
CA CYS A 408 34.38 -11.78 -18.98
C CYS A 408 35.68 -12.60 -19.05
N SER A 409 35.67 -13.84 -18.53
CA SER A 409 36.84 -14.74 -18.50
C SER A 409 37.18 -15.40 -19.86
N ASN A 410 36.49 -15.03 -20.94
CA ASN A 410 36.65 -15.62 -22.27
C ASN A 410 37.94 -15.19 -22.98
N LYS A 411 39.06 -15.86 -22.69
CA LYS A 411 40.31 -16.07 -23.49
C LYS A 411 40.99 -14.87 -24.19
N ALA A 412 40.51 -13.64 -24.03
CA ALA A 412 40.95 -12.47 -24.80
C ALA A 412 41.56 -11.35 -23.95
N GLY A 413 41.93 -11.61 -22.70
CA GLY A 413 42.73 -10.69 -21.86
C GLY A 413 42.09 -9.31 -21.63
N ARG A 414 40.79 -9.26 -21.29
CA ARG A 414 40.09 -8.00 -21.00
C ARG A 414 39.66 -7.95 -19.54
N TYR A 415 40.46 -7.29 -18.71
CA TYR A 415 40.05 -6.99 -17.34
C TYR A 415 39.05 -5.83 -17.32
N VAL A 416 37.92 -6.05 -16.67
CA VAL A 416 36.94 -5.00 -16.38
C VAL A 416 37.27 -4.43 -15.00
N ALA A 417 37.90 -3.25 -14.97
CA ALA A 417 38.16 -2.55 -13.71
C ALA A 417 36.97 -1.66 -13.36
N ILE A 418 36.29 -1.97 -12.25
CA ILE A 418 35.24 -1.10 -11.68
C ILE A 418 35.94 -0.07 -10.78
N ALA A 419 36.03 1.17 -11.26
CA ALA A 419 36.58 2.28 -10.47
C ALA A 419 35.44 3.04 -9.78
N GLU A 420 35.36 2.97 -8.45
CA GLU A 420 34.41 3.75 -7.68
C GLU A 420 34.94 5.18 -7.45
N PHE A 421 34.44 6.13 -8.24
CA PHE A 421 34.76 7.55 -8.07
C PHE A 421 33.63 8.28 -7.32
N GLY A 422 33.87 8.56 -6.04
CA GLY A 422 33.11 9.53 -5.24
C GLY A 422 31.79 9.04 -4.66
N GLY A 423 31.73 8.92 -3.33
CA GLY A 423 30.52 9.18 -2.53
C GLY A 423 29.25 8.38 -2.88
N GLY A 424 29.38 7.17 -3.44
CA GLY A 424 28.32 6.16 -3.45
C GLY A 424 27.14 6.38 -4.42
N ARG A 425 27.23 7.22 -5.47
CA ARG A 425 26.07 7.45 -6.39
C ARG A 425 26.25 7.14 -7.87
N ARG A 426 27.45 6.89 -8.40
CA ARG A 426 27.64 6.44 -9.79
C ARG A 426 28.76 5.41 -9.88
N LYS A 427 28.44 4.20 -10.38
CA LYS A 427 29.43 3.17 -10.73
C LYS A 427 29.62 3.19 -12.25
N GLY A 428 30.83 3.51 -12.70
CA GLY A 428 31.21 3.46 -14.11
C GLY A 428 31.95 2.16 -14.42
N VAL A 429 31.59 1.50 -15.52
CA VAL A 429 32.34 0.35 -16.04
C VAL A 429 33.25 0.85 -17.15
N VAL A 430 34.57 0.80 -16.94
CA VAL A 430 35.56 1.17 -17.95
C VAL A 430 36.18 -0.10 -18.51
N MET A 431 35.97 -0.37 -19.80
CA MET A 431 36.71 -1.41 -20.51
C MET A 431 38.09 -0.89 -20.89
N ILE A 432 39.13 -1.55 -20.40
CA ILE A 432 40.52 -1.30 -20.82
C ILE A 432 40.90 -2.41 -21.82
N PRO A 433 41.09 -2.12 -23.12
CA PRO A 433 41.59 -3.10 -24.05
C PRO A 433 43.10 -3.31 -23.82
N GLU A 434 43.52 -4.54 -23.53
CA GLU A 434 44.94 -4.88 -23.63
C GLU A 434 45.37 -4.84 -25.10
N GLY A 435 46.25 -3.89 -25.43
CA GLY A 435 47.02 -3.95 -26.67
C GLY A 435 47.93 -5.17 -26.63
N LYS A 436 47.91 -6.00 -27.68
CA LYS A 436 48.83 -7.14 -27.83
C LYS A 436 50.28 -6.64 -27.86
N GLY A 437 50.97 -6.73 -26.74
CA GLY A 437 52.35 -6.26 -26.56
C GLY A 437 52.46 -5.37 -25.33
N GLY A 438 53.10 -5.87 -24.27
CA GLY A 438 53.14 -5.25 -22.94
C GLY A 438 53.98 -3.96 -22.82
N GLN A 439 53.61 -2.91 -23.55
CA GLN A 439 54.25 -1.58 -23.49
C GLN A 439 53.31 -0.44 -23.03
N VAL A 440 52.08 -0.74 -22.63
CA VAL A 440 51.04 0.26 -22.26
C VAL A 440 51.38 1.05 -20.97
N GLY A 441 52.38 0.61 -20.21
CA GLY A 441 52.78 1.21 -18.91
C GLY A 441 53.31 2.65 -18.93
N ARG A 442 53.49 3.31 -20.09
CA ARG A 442 54.05 4.69 -20.16
C ARG A 442 53.08 5.79 -20.60
N ILE A 443 51.93 5.46 -21.19
CA ILE A 443 50.98 6.46 -21.73
C ILE A 443 49.90 6.82 -20.68
N TRP A 444 49.66 5.92 -19.72
CA TRP A 444 48.53 6.01 -18.77
C TRP A 444 48.43 7.32 -17.96
N PRO A 445 49.52 7.92 -17.43
CA PRO A 445 49.43 9.15 -16.65
C PRO A 445 48.98 10.38 -17.43
N LEU A 446 49.25 10.44 -18.74
CA LEU A 446 48.98 11.61 -19.59
C LEU A 446 47.52 11.65 -20.05
N CYS A 447 46.96 10.51 -20.48
CA CYS A 447 45.55 10.43 -20.85
C CYS A 447 44.63 10.63 -19.64
N PHE A 448 44.97 10.07 -18.48
CA PHE A 448 44.16 10.19 -17.27
C PHE A 448 44.09 11.64 -16.76
N ARG A 449 45.23 12.37 -16.73
CA ARG A 449 45.23 13.81 -16.38
C ARG A 449 44.38 14.64 -17.34
N ARG A 450 44.44 14.38 -18.65
CA ARG A 450 43.68 15.17 -19.64
C ARG A 450 42.17 14.92 -19.52
N TRP A 451 41.75 13.69 -19.28
CA TRP A 451 40.32 13.37 -19.11
C TRP A 451 39.73 13.90 -17.79
N CYS A 452 40.48 13.82 -16.68
CA CYS A 452 40.06 14.44 -15.41
C CYS A 452 39.91 15.97 -15.51
N LEU A 453 40.76 16.66 -16.29
CA LEU A 453 40.62 18.11 -16.50
C LEU A 453 39.34 18.46 -17.27
N THR A 454 38.98 17.71 -18.32
CA THR A 454 37.73 17.95 -19.08
C THR A 454 36.47 17.74 -18.23
N LEU A 455 36.47 16.75 -17.33
CA LEU A 455 35.35 16.44 -16.43
C LEU A 455 35.22 17.38 -15.22
N VAL A 456 36.27 18.15 -14.89
CA VAL A 456 36.20 19.21 -13.87
C VAL A 456 35.73 20.53 -14.49
N SER A 457 36.12 20.84 -15.73
CA SER A 457 35.67 22.06 -16.45
C SER A 457 34.19 22.04 -16.86
N SER A 458 33.61 20.87 -17.15
CA SER A 458 32.21 20.70 -17.58
C SER A 458 31.17 20.85 -16.45
N LYS A 459 31.53 21.50 -15.34
CA LYS A 459 30.69 21.70 -14.16
C LYS A 459 30.39 23.17 -13.84
N VAL A 460 30.67 24.08 -14.77
CA VAL A 460 30.56 25.54 -14.57
C VAL A 460 29.61 26.24 -15.56
N GLU A 461 29.28 25.64 -16.71
CA GLU A 461 28.43 26.29 -17.74
C GLU A 461 27.23 25.43 -18.14
N GLU A 462 26.16 25.47 -17.33
CA GLU A 462 24.80 25.22 -17.82
C GLU A 462 24.24 26.53 -18.41
N GLY A 463 24.53 26.79 -19.69
CA GLY A 463 24.10 28.03 -20.34
C GLY A 463 24.39 28.12 -21.84
N ALA A 464 23.36 27.81 -22.65
CA ALA A 464 23.20 28.17 -24.07
C ALA A 464 24.10 27.53 -25.16
N ILE A 465 23.43 26.71 -25.99
CA ILE A 465 23.46 26.69 -27.47
C ILE A 465 24.73 27.17 -28.21
N LEU A 466 25.46 26.23 -28.83
CA LEU A 466 25.74 26.11 -30.28
C LEU A 466 26.97 25.21 -30.50
N ALA A 467 26.86 24.22 -31.39
CA ALA A 467 27.98 23.40 -31.81
C ALA A 467 28.74 24.08 -32.96
N PRO A 468 30.08 24.11 -32.95
CA PRO A 468 30.88 24.33 -34.15
C PRO A 468 31.09 23.00 -34.89
N GLU A 469 30.78 22.99 -36.17
CA GLU A 469 31.26 21.96 -37.10
C GLU A 469 32.79 22.05 -37.22
N PHE A 470 33.45 20.90 -37.39
CA PHE A 470 34.84 20.83 -37.83
C PHE A 470 35.02 19.60 -38.74
N GLU A 471 35.61 19.82 -39.91
CA GLU A 471 36.16 18.80 -40.82
C GLU A 471 37.42 18.14 -40.25
#